data_AF-A0A5P1EMI7-F1
#
_entry.id   AF-A0A5P1EMI7-F1
#
_cell.length_a   1.000
_cell.length_b   1.000
_cell.length_c   1.000
_cell.angle_alpha   90.00
_cell.angle_beta   90.00
_cell.angle_gamma   90.00
#
_symmetry.space_group_name_H-M   'P 1'
#
loop_
_entity.id
_entity.type
_entity.pdbx_description
1 polymer ?
#
loop_
_entity_poly.entity_id
_entity_poly.type
_entity_poly.pdbx_seq_one_letter_code
_entity_poly.pdbx_strand_id
1 'polypeptide(L)'
;MKIQLKPAHSIPAVQKGLKALAEVNPLYAKRFDETIYRYSGAARYLEELQHTDLESKIQWAIGDAMLKEGIAARVRVLDISEKKARIWSLQKQRRQARARLNAWEITQEEFSLEDATFASEVQAEKEAVKVLKQEASAAAAVSDAELHKRVREEVLAKHEKSISNTEAHLMSFSLF
;
A
#
# COMPACT_ATOMS: atom_id res chain seq x y z
N MET A 1 -33.53 -9.27 -15.46
CA MET A 1 -34.02 -8.25 -16.41
C MET A 1 -32.81 -7.84 -17.26
N LYS A 2 -32.76 -8.21 -18.55
CA LYS A 2 -31.61 -7.95 -19.44
C LYS A 2 -31.74 -6.55 -20.02
N ILE A 3 -30.82 -5.64 -19.69
CA ILE A 3 -30.72 -4.33 -20.35
C ILE A 3 -29.91 -4.56 -21.62
N GLN A 4 -30.55 -4.41 -22.78
CA GLN A 4 -29.86 -4.43 -24.07
C GLN A 4 -29.17 -3.07 -24.29
N LEU A 5 -27.85 -3.05 -24.22
CA LEU A 5 -27.04 -1.93 -24.72
C LEU A 5 -27.00 -2.02 -26.25
N LYS A 6 -27.64 -1.07 -26.93
CA LYS A 6 -27.55 -0.92 -28.40
C LYS A 6 -26.12 -0.52 -28.80
N PRO A 7 -25.58 -1.05 -29.91
CA PRO A 7 -24.25 -0.67 -30.37
C PRO A 7 -24.24 0.77 -30.85
N ALA A 8 -23.17 1.49 -30.53
CA ALA A 8 -22.88 2.85 -30.97
C ALA A 8 -22.84 2.94 -32.50
N HIS A 9 -24.00 3.17 -33.11
CA HIS A 9 -24.08 3.67 -34.47
C HIS A 9 -23.83 5.17 -34.41
N SER A 10 -22.76 5.60 -35.08
CA SER A 10 -22.46 6.99 -35.37
C SER A 10 -23.75 7.74 -35.71
N ILE A 11 -24.06 8.81 -34.96
CA ILE A 11 -25.26 9.62 -35.19
C ILE A 11 -24.86 10.79 -36.13
N PRO A 12 -25.02 10.68 -37.46
CA PRO A 12 -24.67 11.75 -38.40
C PRO A 12 -25.45 13.05 -38.18
N ALA A 13 -26.61 12.97 -37.50
CA ALA A 13 -27.41 14.14 -37.14
C ALA A 13 -26.73 15.03 -36.06
N VAL A 14 -26.01 14.43 -35.10
CA VAL A 14 -25.31 15.16 -34.03
C VAL A 14 -24.08 15.88 -34.60
N GLN A 15 -23.34 15.24 -35.51
CA GLN A 15 -22.19 15.86 -36.18
C GLN A 15 -22.58 17.04 -37.10
N LYS A 16 -23.73 16.98 -37.78
CA LYS A 16 -24.24 18.11 -38.58
C LYS A 16 -24.66 19.29 -37.72
N GLY A 17 -25.31 19.06 -36.58
CA GLY A 17 -25.70 20.11 -35.63
C GLY A 17 -24.51 20.79 -34.95
N LEU A 18 -23.48 20.03 -34.59
CA LEU A 18 -22.24 20.57 -33.99
C LEU A 18 -21.45 21.46 -34.97
N LYS A 19 -21.41 21.11 -36.26
CA LYS A 19 -20.78 21.95 -37.29
C LYS A 19 -21.47 23.32 -37.42
N ALA A 20 -22.80 23.35 -37.45
CA ALA A 20 -23.57 24.60 -37.50
C ALA A 20 -23.40 25.44 -36.21
N LEU A 21 -23.29 24.80 -35.04
CA LEU A 21 -23.02 25.47 -33.76
C LEU A 21 -21.60 26.04 -33.67
N ALA A 22 -20.61 25.37 -34.26
CA ALA A 22 -19.23 25.85 -34.31
C ALA A 22 -19.08 27.09 -35.20
N GLU A 23 -19.91 27.22 -36.24
CA GLU A 23 -19.98 28.41 -37.11
C GLU A 23 -20.61 29.63 -36.41
N VAL A 24 -21.54 29.41 -35.47
CA VAL A 24 -22.29 30.48 -34.78
C VAL A 24 -21.68 30.85 -33.42
N ASN A 25 -21.15 29.86 -32.67
CA ASN A 25 -20.48 30.08 -31.38
C ASN A 25 -19.39 29.01 -31.13
N PRO A 26 -18.16 29.24 -31.61
CA PRO A 26 -17.08 28.24 -31.56
C PRO A 26 -16.64 27.89 -30.14
N LEU A 27 -16.73 28.84 -29.19
CA LEU A 27 -16.40 28.59 -27.78
C LEU A 27 -17.41 27.64 -27.13
N TYR A 28 -18.69 27.77 -27.45
CA TYR A 28 -19.74 26.88 -26.97
C TYR A 28 -19.62 25.48 -27.59
N ALA A 29 -19.40 25.39 -28.91
CA ALA A 29 -19.18 24.12 -29.58
C ALA A 29 -17.99 23.34 -28.99
N LYS A 30 -16.86 24.03 -28.74
CA LYS A 30 -15.69 23.42 -28.10
C LYS A 30 -15.98 22.88 -26.70
N ARG A 31 -16.75 23.61 -25.88
CA ARG A 31 -17.17 23.14 -24.54
C ARG A 31 -18.09 21.93 -24.64
N PHE A 32 -19.00 21.91 -25.61
CA PHE A 32 -19.88 20.75 -25.86
C PHE A 32 -19.10 19.50 -26.29
N ASP A 33 -18.17 19.64 -27.23
CA ASP A 33 -17.31 18.54 -27.66
C ASP A 33 -16.47 17.99 -26.49
N GLU A 34 -15.95 18.87 -25.65
CA GLU A 34 -15.19 18.48 -24.45
C GLU A 34 -16.06 17.72 -23.44
N THR A 35 -17.30 18.17 -23.21
CA THR A 35 -18.27 17.48 -22.35
C THR A 35 -18.60 16.07 -22.87
N ILE A 36 -18.85 15.95 -24.19
CA ILE A 36 -19.13 14.64 -24.83
C ILE A 36 -17.91 13.71 -24.72
N TYR A 37 -16.70 14.24 -24.92
CA TYR A 37 -15.47 13.47 -24.78
C TYR A 37 -15.28 12.95 -23.34
N ARG A 38 -15.47 13.82 -22.32
CA ARG A 38 -15.36 13.42 -20.91
C ARG A 38 -16.42 12.40 -20.53
N TYR A 39 -17.68 12.61 -20.94
CA TYR A 39 -18.78 11.69 -20.67
C TYR A 39 -18.52 10.32 -21.30
N SER A 40 -18.18 10.27 -22.59
CA SER A 40 -17.89 9.01 -23.28
C SER A 40 -16.69 8.27 -22.69
N GLY A 41 -15.67 9.01 -22.21
CA GLY A 41 -14.56 8.45 -21.46
C GLY A 41 -14.99 7.77 -20.17
N ALA A 42 -15.78 8.46 -19.34
CA ALA A 42 -16.28 7.93 -18.07
C ALA A 42 -17.24 6.75 -18.26
N ALA A 43 -18.09 6.78 -19.30
CA ALA A 43 -19.03 5.70 -19.60
C ALA A 43 -18.30 4.41 -20.00
N ARG A 44 -17.28 4.53 -20.85
CA ARG A 44 -16.40 3.41 -21.21
C ARG A 44 -15.64 2.87 -20.00
N TYR A 45 -15.14 3.74 -19.13
CA TYR A 45 -14.48 3.31 -17.90
C TYR A 45 -15.43 2.55 -16.95
N LEU A 46 -16.69 3.00 -16.83
CA LEU A 46 -17.71 2.28 -16.07
C LEU A 46 -17.98 0.89 -16.66
N GLU A 47 -18.07 0.78 -17.99
CA GLU A 47 -18.22 -0.49 -18.70
C GLU A 47 -17.03 -1.43 -18.43
N GLU A 48 -15.79 -0.92 -18.48
CA GLU A 48 -14.58 -1.67 -18.11
C GLU A 48 -14.60 -2.15 -16.65
N LEU A 49 -15.08 -1.33 -15.72
CA LEU A 49 -15.25 -1.73 -14.32
C LEU A 49 -16.30 -2.86 -14.20
N GLN A 50 -17.46 -2.74 -14.84
CA GLN A 50 -18.50 -3.76 -14.78
C GLN A 50 -18.08 -5.10 -15.41
N HIS A 51 -17.17 -5.07 -16.38
CA HIS A 51 -16.61 -6.27 -17.02
C HIS A 51 -15.27 -6.72 -16.44
N THR A 52 -14.82 -6.10 -15.34
CA THR A 52 -13.59 -6.49 -14.67
C THR A 52 -13.73 -7.90 -14.08
N ASP A 53 -12.78 -8.77 -14.39
CA ASP A 53 -12.61 -10.04 -13.67
C ASP A 53 -12.06 -9.76 -12.25
N LEU A 54 -12.98 -9.67 -11.30
CA LEU A 54 -12.66 -9.46 -9.90
C LEU A 54 -11.98 -10.66 -9.26
N GLU A 55 -12.29 -11.88 -9.72
CA GLU A 55 -11.76 -13.09 -9.11
C GLU A 55 -10.25 -13.19 -9.33
N SER A 56 -9.79 -12.98 -10.57
CA SER A 56 -8.36 -12.91 -10.87
C SER A 56 -7.66 -11.77 -10.13
N LYS A 57 -8.30 -10.60 -9.99
CA LYS A 57 -7.75 -9.49 -9.20
C LYS A 57 -7.61 -9.83 -7.72
N ILE A 58 -8.61 -10.50 -7.13
CA ILE A 58 -8.59 -10.96 -5.74
C ILE A 58 -7.47 -11.99 -5.55
N GLN A 59 -7.36 -12.99 -6.42
CA GLN A 59 -6.32 -14.02 -6.33
C GLN A 59 -4.92 -13.41 -6.42
N TRP A 60 -4.71 -12.47 -7.34
CA TRP A 60 -3.44 -11.75 -7.45
C TRP A 60 -3.13 -10.94 -6.18
N ALA A 61 -4.10 -10.20 -5.65
CA ALA A 61 -3.94 -9.40 -4.44
C ALA A 61 -3.63 -10.27 -3.21
N ILE A 62 -4.26 -11.45 -3.10
CA ILE A 62 -3.96 -12.44 -2.07
C ILE A 62 -2.51 -12.92 -2.20
N GLY A 63 -2.09 -13.29 -3.41
CA GLY A 63 -0.71 -13.72 -3.67
C GLY A 63 0.33 -12.66 -3.31
N ASP A 64 0.08 -11.40 -3.69
CA ASP A 64 0.94 -10.26 -3.32
C ASP A 64 0.98 -10.02 -1.80
N ALA A 65 -0.16 -10.10 -1.12
CA ALA A 65 -0.24 -9.95 0.33
C ALA A 65 0.53 -11.06 1.06
N MET A 66 0.37 -12.31 0.66
CA MET A 66 1.12 -13.45 1.22
C MET A 66 2.63 -13.31 1.00
N LEU A 67 3.03 -12.87 -0.21
CA LEU A 67 4.44 -12.64 -0.51
C LEU A 67 5.04 -11.55 0.40
N LYS A 68 4.32 -10.44 0.58
CA LYS A 68 4.72 -9.34 1.47
C LYS A 68 4.86 -9.81 2.92
N GLU A 69 3.93 -10.60 3.43
CA GLU A 69 4.05 -11.18 4.77
C GLU A 69 5.25 -12.13 4.89
N GLY A 70 5.49 -12.96 3.87
CA GLY A 70 6.68 -13.83 3.82
C GLY A 70 8.00 -13.05 3.84
N ILE A 71 8.07 -11.92 3.12
CA ILE A 71 9.23 -11.02 3.15
C ILE A 71 9.36 -10.36 4.53
N ALA A 72 8.28 -9.81 5.07
CA ALA A 72 8.28 -9.17 6.40
C ALA A 72 8.71 -10.15 7.50
N ALA A 73 8.27 -11.42 7.44
CA ALA A 73 8.71 -12.47 8.35
C ALA A 73 10.23 -12.70 8.26
N ARG A 74 10.80 -12.74 7.05
CA ARG A 74 12.26 -12.89 6.87
C ARG A 74 13.04 -11.70 7.40
N VAL A 75 12.57 -10.47 7.13
CA VAL A 75 13.17 -9.24 7.65
C VAL A 75 13.23 -9.26 9.17
N ARG A 76 12.11 -9.59 9.85
CA ARG A 76 12.06 -9.72 11.31
C ARG A 76 13.09 -10.73 11.86
N VAL A 77 13.28 -11.86 11.19
CA VAL A 77 14.28 -12.87 11.59
C VAL A 77 15.70 -12.32 11.45
N LEU A 78 16.00 -11.63 10.35
CA LEU A 78 17.30 -11.01 10.13
C LEU A 78 17.57 -9.91 11.17
N ASP A 79 16.61 -9.03 11.42
CA ASP A 79 16.75 -7.98 12.44
C ASP A 79 17.03 -8.57 13.83
N ILE A 80 16.31 -9.62 14.22
CA ILE A 80 16.57 -10.33 15.48
C ILE A 80 18.02 -10.86 15.53
N SER A 81 18.52 -11.42 14.42
CA SER A 81 19.89 -11.93 14.35
C SER A 81 20.94 -10.82 14.46
N GLU A 82 20.76 -9.69 13.76
CA GLU A 82 21.64 -8.53 13.85
C GLU A 82 21.70 -7.96 15.26
N LYS A 83 20.54 -7.82 15.91
CA LYS A 83 20.42 -7.33 17.28
C LYS A 83 21.13 -8.24 18.28
N LYS A 84 21.00 -9.56 18.12
CA LYS A 84 21.77 -10.53 18.92
C LYS A 84 23.28 -10.42 18.68
N ALA A 85 23.69 -10.24 17.42
CA ALA A 85 25.10 -10.05 17.08
C ALA A 85 25.65 -8.75 17.69
N ARG A 86 24.87 -7.67 17.70
CA ARG A 86 25.23 -6.40 18.34
C ARG A 86 25.39 -6.56 19.86
N ILE A 87 24.47 -7.24 20.53
CA ILE A 87 24.58 -7.56 21.97
C ILE A 87 25.88 -8.31 22.25
N TRP A 88 26.21 -9.32 21.45
CA TRP A 88 27.46 -10.08 21.61
C TRP A 88 28.69 -9.19 21.42
N SER A 89 28.69 -8.33 20.40
CA SER A 89 29.76 -7.37 20.15
C SER A 89 29.97 -6.41 21.33
N LEU A 90 28.88 -5.84 21.86
CA LEU A 90 28.92 -4.95 23.03
C LEU A 90 29.46 -5.68 24.28
N GLN A 91 29.04 -6.93 24.51
CA GLN A 91 29.57 -7.74 25.60
C GLN A 91 31.07 -8.03 25.43
N LYS A 92 31.53 -8.24 24.19
CA LYS A 92 32.95 -8.40 23.88
C LYS A 92 33.74 -7.12 24.16
N GLN A 93 33.22 -5.95 23.75
CA GLN A 93 33.83 -4.65 24.03
C GLN A 93 33.91 -4.38 25.53
N ARG A 94 32.85 -4.66 26.29
CA ARG A 94 32.85 -4.55 27.76
C ARG A 94 33.94 -5.40 28.41
N ARG A 95 34.16 -6.64 27.93
CA ARG A 95 35.26 -7.51 28.41
C ARG A 95 36.63 -6.92 28.08
N GLN A 96 36.78 -6.30 26.91
CA GLN A 96 38.03 -5.62 26.53
C GLN A 96 38.29 -4.40 27.40
N ALA A 97 37.29 -3.54 27.64
CA ALA A 97 37.40 -2.41 28.56
C ALA A 97 37.81 -2.87 29.97
N ARG A 98 37.24 -3.99 30.45
CA ARG A 98 37.64 -4.58 31.73
C ARG A 98 39.10 -5.04 31.76
N ALA A 99 39.60 -5.60 30.66
CA ALA A 99 41.01 -5.97 30.55
C ALA A 99 41.93 -4.75 30.57
N ARG A 100 41.55 -3.66 29.88
CA ARG A 100 42.27 -2.38 29.89
C ARG A 100 42.33 -1.76 31.28
N LEU A 101 41.23 -1.82 32.04
CA LEU A 101 41.20 -1.40 33.45
C LEU A 101 42.19 -2.22 34.28
N ASN A 102 42.20 -3.54 34.12
CA ASN A 102 43.13 -4.42 34.85
C ASN A 102 44.60 -4.17 34.47
N ALA A 103 44.85 -3.73 33.23
CA ALA A 103 46.16 -3.32 32.74
C ALA A 103 46.54 -1.88 33.14
N TRP A 104 45.69 -1.19 33.92
CA TRP A 104 45.85 0.21 34.32
C TRP A 104 45.94 1.19 33.13
N GLU A 105 45.44 0.81 31.95
CA GLU A 105 45.41 1.66 30.76
C GLU A 105 44.29 2.70 30.81
N ILE A 106 43.25 2.45 31.60
CA ILE A 106 42.11 3.34 31.83
C ILE A 106 41.84 3.44 33.32
N THR A 107 41.24 4.55 33.74
CA THR A 107 40.85 4.77 35.13
C THR A 107 39.55 4.03 35.47
N GLN A 108 39.29 3.87 36.78
CA GLN A 108 38.05 3.29 37.26
C GLN A 108 36.82 4.14 36.87
N GLU A 109 36.96 5.47 36.82
CA GLU A 109 35.88 6.39 36.44
C GLU A 109 35.53 6.26 34.96
N GLU A 110 36.54 6.24 34.07
CA GLU A 110 36.36 5.99 32.64
C GLU A 110 35.68 4.64 32.38
N PHE A 111 36.15 3.58 33.05
CA PHE A 111 35.52 2.26 32.94
C PHE A 111 34.06 2.30 33.39
N SER A 112 33.76 3.00 34.50
CA SER A 112 32.40 3.03 35.06
C SER A 112 31.41 3.74 34.12
N LEU A 113 31.86 4.80 33.42
CA LEU A 113 31.07 5.50 32.41
C LEU A 113 30.84 4.63 31.16
N GLU A 114 31.89 4.00 30.64
CA GLU A 114 31.77 3.08 29.50
C GLU A 114 30.86 1.88 29.85
N ASP A 115 31.01 1.31 31.05
CA ASP A 115 30.23 0.16 31.52
C ASP A 115 28.73 0.47 31.61
N ALA A 116 28.39 1.65 32.13
CA ALA A 116 27.01 2.13 32.18
C ALA A 116 26.41 2.33 30.77
N THR A 117 27.21 2.82 29.84
CA THR A 117 26.82 3.00 28.43
C THR A 117 26.57 1.65 27.77
N PHE A 118 27.51 0.71 27.89
CA PHE A 118 27.35 -0.66 27.38
C PHE A 118 26.15 -1.37 27.99
N ALA A 119 25.91 -1.22 29.29
CA ALA A 119 24.75 -1.83 29.96
C ALA A 119 23.43 -1.27 29.40
N SER A 120 23.37 0.03 29.18
CA SER A 120 22.20 0.72 28.60
C SER A 120 21.94 0.27 27.16
N GLU A 121 22.96 0.21 26.31
CA GLU A 121 22.83 -0.26 24.93
C GLU A 121 22.42 -1.73 24.86
N VAL A 122 23.04 -2.60 25.66
CA VAL A 122 22.67 -4.02 25.73
C VAL A 122 21.22 -4.18 26.16
N GLN A 123 20.74 -3.38 27.11
CA GLN A 123 19.36 -3.43 27.55
C GLN A 123 18.41 -2.95 26.45
N ALA A 124 18.73 -1.85 25.76
CA ALA A 124 17.95 -1.35 24.64
C ALA A 124 17.81 -2.40 23.52
N GLU A 125 18.91 -3.07 23.15
CA GLU A 125 18.88 -4.09 22.11
C GLU A 125 18.12 -5.35 22.54
N LYS A 126 18.15 -5.71 23.84
CA LYS A 126 17.33 -6.80 24.37
C LYS A 126 15.84 -6.50 24.29
N GLU A 127 15.43 -5.29 24.65
CA GLU A 127 14.03 -4.87 24.53
C GLU A 127 13.60 -4.82 23.06
N ALA A 128 14.44 -4.33 22.15
CA ALA A 128 14.16 -4.38 20.71
C ALA A 128 13.92 -5.82 20.21
N VAL A 129 14.77 -6.78 20.62
CA VAL A 129 14.56 -8.21 20.29
C VAL A 129 13.24 -8.74 20.85
N LYS A 130 12.84 -8.32 22.04
CA LYS A 130 11.58 -8.74 22.66
C LYS A 130 10.38 -8.19 21.87
N VAL A 131 10.41 -6.92 21.47
CA VAL A 131 9.39 -6.29 20.62
C VAL A 131 9.28 -7.02 19.28
N LEU A 132 10.40 -7.25 18.58
CA LEU A 132 10.40 -7.95 17.29
C LEU A 132 9.82 -9.37 17.39
N LYS A 133 10.06 -10.08 18.51
CA LYS A 133 9.44 -11.39 18.76
C LYS A 133 7.93 -11.29 18.98
N GLN A 134 7.48 -10.27 19.71
CA GLN A 134 6.04 -10.04 19.90
C GLN A 134 5.35 -9.71 18.58
N GLU A 135 5.96 -8.85 17.76
CA GLU A 135 5.47 -8.51 16.42
C GLU A 135 5.43 -9.74 15.50
N ALA A 136 6.48 -10.56 15.51
CA ALA A 136 6.50 -11.81 14.74
C ALA A 136 5.40 -12.78 15.20
N SER A 137 5.17 -12.88 16.53
CA SER A 137 4.09 -13.71 17.07
C SER A 137 2.71 -13.18 16.72
N ALA A 138 2.52 -11.86 16.76
CA ALA A 138 1.25 -11.23 16.40
C ALA A 138 0.95 -11.42 14.91
N ALA A 139 1.94 -11.25 14.04
CA ALA A 139 1.79 -11.51 12.61
C ALA A 139 1.50 -12.99 12.32
N ALA A 140 2.17 -13.92 13.00
CA ALA A 140 1.91 -15.36 12.87
C ALA A 140 0.54 -15.80 13.41
N ALA A 141 -0.07 -15.01 14.32
CA ALA A 141 -1.40 -15.29 14.83
C ALA A 141 -2.51 -14.93 13.83
N VAL A 142 -2.22 -14.08 12.84
CA VAL A 142 -3.15 -13.80 11.73
C VAL A 142 -3.23 -15.05 10.86
N SER A 143 -4.39 -15.70 10.85
CA SER A 143 -4.59 -16.86 9.99
C SER A 143 -4.62 -16.45 8.52
N ASP A 144 -4.11 -17.32 7.64
CA ASP A 144 -4.19 -17.14 6.19
C ASP A 144 -5.64 -16.87 5.75
N ALA A 145 -6.61 -17.57 6.35
CA ALA A 145 -8.03 -17.38 6.06
C ALA A 145 -8.52 -15.96 6.39
N GLU A 146 -8.06 -15.38 7.49
CA GLU A 146 -8.39 -14.02 7.87
C GLU A 146 -7.73 -12.99 6.95
N LEU A 147 -6.47 -13.22 6.56
CA LEU A 147 -5.77 -12.39 5.57
C LEU A 147 -6.49 -12.43 4.22
N HIS A 148 -6.85 -13.61 3.73
CA HIS A 148 -7.59 -13.79 2.47
C HIS A 148 -8.92 -13.03 2.51
N LYS A 149 -9.65 -13.15 3.62
CA LYS A 149 -10.92 -12.45 3.82
C LYS A 149 -10.72 -10.92 3.76
N ARG A 150 -9.77 -10.38 4.53
CA ARG A 150 -9.50 -8.93 4.58
C ARG A 150 -9.09 -8.39 3.21
N VAL A 151 -8.19 -9.07 2.50
CA VAL A 151 -7.73 -8.66 1.17
C VAL A 151 -8.89 -8.69 0.18
N ARG A 152 -9.72 -9.74 0.20
CA ARG A 152 -10.91 -9.83 -0.65
C ARG A 152 -11.87 -8.67 -0.40
N GLU A 153 -12.20 -8.40 0.86
CA GLU A 153 -13.09 -7.29 1.25
C GLU A 153 -12.53 -5.93 0.80
N GLU A 154 -11.22 -5.71 0.95
CA GLU A 154 -10.56 -4.48 0.51
C GLU A 154 -10.64 -4.28 -1.00
N VAL A 155 -10.36 -5.33 -1.79
CA VAL A 155 -10.45 -5.26 -3.26
C VAL A 155 -11.88 -4.96 -3.70
N LEU A 156 -12.87 -5.65 -3.11
CA LEU A 156 -14.28 -5.43 -3.41
C LEU A 156 -14.72 -4.01 -3.05
N ALA A 157 -14.37 -3.52 -1.86
CA ALA A 157 -14.73 -2.16 -1.43
C ALA A 157 -14.11 -1.08 -2.33
N LYS A 158 -12.84 -1.25 -2.74
CA LYS A 158 -12.19 -0.35 -3.70
C LYS A 158 -12.88 -0.36 -5.07
N HIS A 159 -13.30 -1.54 -5.52
CA HIS A 159 -13.99 -1.68 -6.79
C HIS A 159 -15.38 -1.04 -6.77
N GLU A 160 -16.18 -1.33 -5.75
CA GLU A 160 -17.50 -0.74 -5.55
C GLU A 160 -17.42 0.79 -5.47
N LYS A 161 -16.46 1.31 -4.70
CA LYS A 161 -16.20 2.76 -4.63
C LYS A 161 -15.86 3.36 -5.99
N SER A 162 -15.10 2.64 -6.82
CA SER A 162 -14.74 3.11 -8.17
C SER A 162 -15.95 3.16 -9.09
N ILE A 163 -16.85 2.17 -9.00
CA ILE A 163 -18.13 2.18 -9.70
C ILE A 163 -18.97 3.38 -9.25
N SER A 164 -19.25 3.51 -7.95
CA SER A 164 -20.10 4.59 -7.43
C SER A 164 -19.57 5.97 -7.76
N ASN A 165 -18.25 6.18 -7.67
CA ASN A 165 -17.62 7.44 -8.05
C ASN A 165 -17.81 7.75 -9.54
N THR A 166 -17.68 6.74 -10.40
CA THR A 166 -17.82 6.91 -11.85
C THR A 166 -19.27 7.15 -12.23
N GLU A 167 -20.22 6.44 -11.61
CA GLU A 167 -21.65 6.67 -11.77
C GLU A 167 -22.06 8.07 -11.32
N ALA A 168 -21.60 8.51 -10.15
CA ALA A 168 -21.83 9.87 -9.67
C ALA A 168 -21.25 10.92 -10.62
N HIS A 169 -20.07 10.67 -11.18
CA HIS A 169 -19.48 11.55 -12.18
C HIS A 169 -20.33 11.61 -13.46
N LEU A 170 -20.83 10.47 -13.95
CA LEU A 170 -21.72 10.42 -15.12
C LEU A 170 -23.04 11.16 -14.86
N MET A 171 -23.65 10.98 -13.68
CA MET A 171 -24.88 11.69 -13.29
C MET A 171 -24.69 13.21 -13.20
N SER A 172 -23.48 13.68 -12.88
CA SER A 172 -23.19 15.12 -12.86
C SER A 172 -23.32 15.79 -14.24
N PHE A 173 -23.16 15.04 -15.33
CA PHE A 173 -23.39 15.55 -16.69
C PHE A 173 -24.87 15.66 -17.05
N SER A 174 -25.76 14.90 -16.38
CA SER A 174 -27.21 14.97 -16.59
C SER A 174 -27.88 16.17 -15.92
N LEU A 175 -27.12 16.97 -15.15
CA LEU A 175 -27.57 18.20 -14.48
C LEU A 175 -27.25 19.47 -15.29
N PHE A 176 -26.71 19.35 -16.51
CA PHE A 176 -26.46 20.42 -17.48
C PHE A 176 -27.34 20.24 -18.72
#